data_AF-A0A968CSY8-F1
#
_entry.id   AF-A0A968CSY8-F1
#
_cell.length_a   1.000
_cell.length_b   1.000
_cell.length_c   1.000
_cell.angle_alpha   90.00
_cell.angle_beta   90.00
_cell.angle_gamma   90.00
#
_symmetry.space_group_name_H-M   'P 1'
#
loop_
_entity.id
_entity.type
_entity.pdbx_description
1 polymer ?
#
loop_
_entity_poly.entity_id
_entity_poly.type
_entity_poly.pdbx_seq_one_letter_code
_entity_poly.pdbx_strand_id
1 'polypeptide(L)' 'MYYEINVSQHGQHYFATSERSIRTKEQAEKMFEHFSDLFPAADGYEIRVTRYQKTGEQIFQNG' A
#
# COMPACT_ATOMS: atom_id res chain seq x y z
N MET A 1 2.64 8.60 -8.05
CA MET A 1 1.81 8.13 -6.91
C MET A 1 1.60 6.63 -7.05
N TYR A 2 1.59 5.90 -5.94
CA TYR A 2 1.24 4.48 -5.89
C TYR A 2 0.71 4.11 -4.51
N TYR A 3 0.18 2.90 -4.41
CA TYR A 3 -0.23 2.29 -3.16
C TYR A 3 0.60 1.03 -2.93
N GLU A 4 0.92 0.77 -1.67
CA GLU A 4 1.61 -0.42 -1.22
C GLU A 4 0.71 -1.12 -0.21
N ILE A 5 0.51 -2.42 -0.39
CA ILE A 5 -0.08 -3.28 0.63
C ILE A 5 1.06 -4.02 1.33
N ASN A 6 1.13 -3.88 2.64
CA ASN A 6 2.04 -4.60 3.51
C ASN A 6 1.25 -5.66 4.28
N VAL A 7 1.73 -6.89 4.26
CA VAL A 7 1.18 -8.00 5.04
C VAL A 7 2.25 -8.42 6.05
N SER A 8 1.84 -8.54 7.31
CA SER A 8 2.67 -9.03 8.39
C SER A 8 1.91 -10.10 9.16
N GLN A 9 2.64 -10.99 9.84
CA GLN A 9 2.06 -12.03 10.71
C GLN A 9 2.75 -11.96 12.06
N HIS A 10 1.99 -11.81 13.14
CA HIS A 10 2.51 -11.67 14.51
C HIS A 10 3.63 -10.61 14.62
N GLY A 11 3.46 -9.48 13.92
CA GLY A 11 4.43 -8.38 13.89
C GLY A 11 5.67 -8.60 13.01
N GLN A 12 5.78 -9.74 12.34
CA GLN A 12 6.85 -10.03 11.38
C GLN A 12 6.39 -9.71 9.96
N HIS A 13 7.21 -8.98 9.20
CA HIS A 13 6.92 -8.69 7.80
C HIS A 13 6.86 -9.98 6.98
N TYR A 14 5.76 -10.15 6.23
CA TYR A 14 5.55 -11.29 5.36
C TYR A 14 5.86 -10.93 3.90
N PHE A 15 5.13 -9.97 3.32
CA PHE A 15 5.47 -9.35 2.03
C PHE A 15 4.89 -7.95 1.88
N ALA A 16 5.35 -7.22 0.87
CA ALA A 16 4.75 -5.99 0.40
C ALA A 16 4.61 -5.98 -1.13
N THR A 17 3.56 -5.34 -1.66
CA THR A 17 3.36 -5.17 -3.10
C THR A 17 4.30 -4.11 -3.67
N SER A 18 4.79 -4.28 -4.91
CA SER A 18 5.72 -3.31 -5.51
C SER A 18 5.06 -1.97 -5.87
N GLU A 19 5.87 -0.90 -5.96
CA GLU A 19 5.41 0.45 -6.36
C GLU A 19 4.67 0.49 -7.71
N ARG A 20 4.89 -0.50 -8.58
CA ARG A 20 4.30 -0.57 -9.92
C ARG A 20 2.97 -1.31 -9.95
N SER A 21 2.60 -2.01 -8.88
CA SER A 21 1.47 -2.94 -8.84
C SER A 21 0.12 -2.23 -8.65
N ILE A 22 0.06 -1.19 -7.81
CA ILE A 22 -1.20 -0.53 -7.44
C ILE A 22 -1.06 0.98 -7.63
N ARG A 23 -1.82 1.55 -8.56
CA ARG A 23 -1.70 2.97 -8.96
C ARG A 23 -2.93 3.80 -8.63
N THR A 24 -4.08 3.17 -8.41
CA THR A 24 -5.33 3.86 -8.07
C THR A 24 -5.86 3.41 -6.71
N LYS A 25 -6.74 4.22 -6.13
CA LYS A 25 -7.36 3.92 -4.82
C LYS A 25 -8.25 2.68 -4.92
N GLU A 26 -9.00 2.58 -6.01
CA GLU A 26 -9.95 1.48 -6.28
C GLU A 26 -9.22 0.14 -6.44
N GLN A 27 -8.02 0.15 -7.04
CA GLN A 27 -7.16 -1.03 -7.08
C GLN A 27 -6.69 -1.42 -5.68
N ALA A 28 -6.32 -0.44 -4.85
CA ALA A 28 -5.87 -0.69 -3.49
C ALA A 28 -7.00 -1.28 -2.62
N GLU A 29 -8.22 -0.76 -2.75
CA GLU A 29 -9.41 -1.26 -2.05
C GLU A 29 -9.70 -2.72 -2.42
N LYS A 30 -9.75 -3.05 -3.72
CA LYS A 30 -9.97 -4.43 -4.18
C LYS A 30 -8.90 -5.40 -3.72
N MET A 31 -7.64 -4.98 -3.76
CA MET A 31 -6.53 -5.82 -3.30
C MET A 31 -6.54 -5.99 -1.79
N PHE A 32 -6.94 -4.96 -1.03
CA PHE A 32 -7.09 -5.05 0.41
C PHE A 32 -8.18 -6.05 0.80
N GLU A 33 -9.35 -5.98 0.16
CA GLU A 33 -10.43 -6.96 0.34
C GLU A 33 -9.93 -8.38 0.03
N HIS A 34 -9.32 -8.57 -1.14
CA HIS A 34 -8.79 -9.88 -1.54
C HIS A 34 -7.76 -10.44 -0.55
N PHE A 35 -6.82 -9.61 -0.07
CA PHE A 35 -5.84 -10.07 0.90
C PHE A 35 -6.42 -10.26 2.30
N SER A 36 -7.47 -9.54 2.67
CA SER A 36 -8.18 -9.74 3.95
C SER A 36 -8.83 -11.12 4.02
N ASP A 37 -9.33 -11.63 2.89
CA ASP A 37 -9.87 -12.99 2.79
C ASP A 37 -8.77 -14.05 2.86
N LEU A 38 -7.60 -13.79 2.26
CA LEU A 38 -6.48 -14.73 2.21
C LEU A 38 -5.64 -14.77 3.50
N PHE A 39 -5.56 -13.65 4.23
CA PHE A 39 -4.72 -13.46 5.41
C PHE A 39 -5.58 -12.94 6.57
N PRO A 40 -6.41 -13.81 7.17
CA PRO A 40 -7.38 -13.39 8.19
C PRO A 40 -6.67 -12.95 9.47
N ALA A 41 -7.20 -11.89 10.10
CA ALA A 41 -6.66 -11.35 11.34
C ALA A 41 -6.69 -12.36 12.51
N ALA A 42 -7.62 -13.33 12.47
CA ALA A 42 -7.71 -14.41 13.46
C ALA A 42 -6.45 -15.30 13.49
N ASP A 43 -5.73 -15.40 12.36
CA ASP A 43 -4.47 -16.14 12.24
C ASP A 43 -3.24 -15.27 12.55
N GLY A 44 -3.47 -14.08 13.13
CA GLY A 44 -2.45 -13.13 13.53
C GLY A 44 -1.86 -12.29 12.39
N TYR A 45 -2.52 -12.28 11.22
CA TYR A 45 -2.13 -11.40 10.13
C TYR A 45 -2.60 -9.95 10.36
N GLU A 46 -1.78 -9.01 9.93
CA GLU A 46 -2.12 -7.60 9.84
C GLU A 46 -1.80 -7.10 8.43
N ILE A 47 -2.76 -6.42 7.82
CA ILE A 47 -2.67 -5.86 6.48
C ILE A 47 -2.77 -4.35 6.56
N ARG A 48 -1.83 -3.63 5.96
CA ARG A 48 -1.81 -2.16 5.90
C ARG A 48 -1.72 -1.69 4.46
N VAL A 49 -2.40 -0.57 4.17
CA VAL A 49 -2.32 0.11 2.88
C VAL A 49 -1.68 1.48 3.05
N THR A 50 -0.57 1.72 2.35
CA THR A 50 0.15 3.00 2.38
C THR A 50 0.05 3.68 1.03
N ARG A 51 -0.31 4.97 1.01
CA ARG A 51 -0.32 5.80 -0.22
C ARG A 51 0.98 6.59 -0.31
N TYR A 52 1.77 6.34 -1.35
CA TYR A 52 2.98 7.08 -1.66
C TYR A 52 2.73 8.12 -2.75
N GLN A 53 3.06 9.38 -2.45
CA GLN A 53 2.93 10.49 -3.38
C GLN A 53 4.19 11.34 -3.34
N LYS A 54 4.76 11.63 -4.52
CA LYS A 54 5.84 12.61 -4.66
C LYS A 54 5.20 13.99 -4.77
N THR A 55 5.59 14.91 -3.90
CA THR A 55 5.19 16.32 -3.94
C THR A 55 6.42 17.15 -4.31
N GLY A 56 6.22 18.21 -5.08
CA GLY A 56 7.25 19.19 -5.41
C GLY A 56 6.68 20.59 -5.26
N GLU A 57 7.51 21.52 -4.81
CA GLU A 57 7.17 22.93 -4.69
C GLU A 57 8.14 23.74 -5.56
N GLN A 58 7.59 24.60 -6.42
CA GLN A 58 8.40 25.47 -7.25
C GLN A 58 8.62 26.80 -6.51
N ILE A 59 9.84 27.01 -6.02
CA ILE A 59 10.19 28.20 -5.21
C ILE A 59 10.53 29.40 -6.09
N PHE A 60 11.10 29.16 -7.28
CA PHE A 60 11.49 30.23 -8.22
C PHE A 60 11.23 29.80 -9.67
N GLN A 61 10.91 30.77 -10.54
CA GLN A 61 10.85 30.63 -11.99
C GLN A 61 11.55 31.85 -12.59
N ASN A 62 12.62 31.65 -13.36
CA ASN A 62 13.14 32.74 -14.20
C ASN A 62 12.30 32.83 -15.47
N GLY A 63 11.86 34.04 -15.78
CA GLY A 63 11.29 34.43 -17.07
C GLY A 63 12.36 34.92 -18.03
#